data_AF-A0A8S8Z6W9-F1
#
_entry.id   AF-A0A8S8Z6W9-F1
#
_cell.length_a   1.000
_cell.length_b   1.000
_cell.length_c   1.000
_cell.angle_alpha   90.00
_cell.angle_beta   90.00
_cell.angle_gamma   90.00
#
_symmetry.space_group_name_H-M   'P 1'
#
loop_
_entity.id
_entity.type
_entity.pdbx_description
1 polymer ?
#
loop_
_entity_poly.entity_id
_entity_poly.type
_entity_poly.pdbx_seq_one_letter_code
_entity_poly.pdbx_strand_id
1 'polypeptide(L)' 'MLKTLKKSGAPTTAKEIGLKPKTLAKAMVMAQSLRPERYTILKEVKMTEKDALKLAKSTGVL' A
#
# COMPACT_ATOMS: atom_id res chain seq x y z
N MET A 1 13.85 5.42 7.32
CA MET A 1 12.56 5.93 6.83
C MET A 1 11.41 5.75 7.83
N LEU A 2 11.05 4.53 8.26
CA LEU A 2 9.97 4.33 9.26
C LEU A 2 10.21 5.08 10.58
N LYS A 3 11.46 5.13 11.05
CA LYS A 3 11.84 5.91 12.24
C LYS A 3 11.51 7.39 12.10
N THR A 4 11.55 7.95 10.89
CA THR A 4 11.23 9.36 10.63
C THR A 4 9.72 9.60 10.75
N LEU A 5 8.90 8.76 10.12
CA LEU A 5 7.43 8.84 10.21
C LEU A 5 6.95 8.66 11.65
N LYS A 6 7.50 7.66 12.37
CA LYS A 6 7.17 7.44 13.79
C LYS A 6 7.58 8.63 14.67
N LYS A 7 8.78 9.20 14.44
CA LYS A 7 9.25 10.38 15.17
C LYS A 7 8.37 11.61 14.92
N SER A 8 7.80 11.76 13.74
CA SER A 8 6.87 12.85 13.40
C SER A 8 5.42 12.58 13.78
N GLY A 9 5.11 11.44 14.42
CA GLY A 9 3.74 11.05 14.78
C GLY A 9 2.87 10.62 13.60
N ALA A 10 3.46 10.37 12.44
CA ALA A 10 2.72 9.92 11.26
C ALA A 10 2.42 8.41 11.34
N PRO A 11 1.24 7.99 10.87
CA PRO A 11 0.87 6.59 10.90
C PRO A 11 1.74 5.76 9.95
N THR A 12 2.08 4.55 10.37
CA THR A 12 2.90 3.59 9.62
C THR A 12 2.17 2.30 9.30
N THR A 13 0.99 2.07 9.87
CA THR A 13 0.17 0.88 9.63
C THR A 13 -1.23 1.26 9.15
N ALA A 14 -1.87 0.36 8.40
CA ALA A 14 -3.24 0.50 7.96
C ALA A 14 -4.22 0.62 9.16
N LYS A 15 -3.90 -0.05 10.27
CA LYS A 15 -4.70 -0.01 11.51
C LYS A 15 -4.72 1.38 12.14
N GLU A 16 -3.59 2.10 12.14
CA GLU A 16 -3.48 3.45 12.72
C GLU A 16 -4.35 4.48 12.01
N ILE A 17 -4.68 4.25 10.73
CA ILE A 17 -5.60 5.08 9.95
C ILE A 17 -7.00 4.47 9.81
N GLY A 18 -7.31 3.39 10.53
CA GLY A 18 -8.64 2.74 10.51
C GLY A 18 -8.97 1.98 9.21
N LEU A 19 -7.97 1.63 8.41
CA LEU A 19 -8.18 0.95 7.13
C LEU A 19 -8.31 -0.57 7.30
N LYS A 20 -9.30 -1.17 6.64
CA LYS A 20 -9.43 -2.64 6.57
C LYS A 20 -8.39 -3.22 5.60
N PRO A 21 -7.81 -4.41 5.87
CA PRO A 21 -6.87 -5.09 4.99
C PRO A 21 -7.33 -5.21 3.52
N LYS A 22 -8.60 -5.55 3.33
CA LYS A 22 -9.21 -5.68 2.00
C LYS A 22 -9.28 -4.34 1.26
N THR A 23 -9.53 -3.25 1.98
CA THR A 23 -9.55 -1.89 1.41
C THR A 23 -8.15 -1.46 0.99
N LEU A 24 -7.13 -1.76 1.80
CA LEU A 24 -5.73 -1.51 1.45
C LEU A 24 -5.36 -2.23 0.15
N ALA A 25 -5.63 -3.54 0.07
CA ALA A 25 -5.29 -4.35 -1.08
C ALA A 25 -5.99 -3.86 -2.36
N LYS A 26 -7.28 -3.53 -2.29
CA LYS A 26 -8.03 -2.95 -3.40
C LYS A 26 -7.45 -1.63 -3.87
N ALA A 27 -7.09 -0.74 -2.95
CA ALA A 27 -6.49 0.54 -3.28
C ALA A 27 -5.14 0.35 -4.02
N MET A 28 -4.30 -0.59 -3.57
CA MET A 28 -3.02 -0.90 -4.22
C MET A 28 -3.20 -1.41 -5.65
N VAL A 29 -4.20 -2.28 -5.88
CA VAL A 29 -4.50 -2.81 -7.22
C VAL A 29 -5.03 -1.72 -8.16
N MET A 30 -5.89 -0.83 -7.65
CA MET A 30 -6.48 0.26 -8.46
C MET A 30 -5.55 1.46 -8.66
N ALA A 31 -4.48 1.61 -7.87
CA ALA A 31 -3.64 2.81 -7.90
C ALA A 31 -3.10 3.15 -9.29
N GLN A 32 -2.74 2.14 -10.10
CA GLN A 32 -2.23 2.34 -11.46
C GLN A 32 -3.31 2.83 -12.45
N SER A 33 -4.59 2.50 -12.22
CA SER A 33 -5.68 2.89 -13.13
C SER A 33 -6.12 4.34 -12.93
N LEU A 34 -5.70 4.99 -11.82
CA LEU A 34 -6.00 6.40 -11.57
C LEU A 34 -5.29 7.33 -12.56
N ARG A 35 -4.08 6.95 -13.01
CA ARG A 35 -3.24 7.75 -13.91
C ARG A 35 -2.45 6.85 -14.86
N PRO A 36 -3.11 6.21 -15.84
CA PRO A 36 -2.50 5.22 -16.73
C PRO A 36 -1.39 5.81 -17.61
N GLU A 37 -1.42 7.12 -17.86
CA GLU A 37 -0.39 7.85 -18.59
C GLU A 37 0.93 7.93 -17.83
N ARG A 38 0.88 7.82 -16.48
CA ARG A 38 2.06 7.93 -15.63
C ARG A 38 2.72 6.57 -15.46
N TYR A 39 3.96 6.47 -15.89
CA TYR A 39 4.78 5.29 -15.59
C TYR A 39 5.13 5.23 -14.10
N THR A 40 4.93 4.06 -13.49
CA THR A 40 5.26 3.78 -12.10
C THR A 40 5.71 2.32 -11.98
N ILE A 41 6.34 1.94 -10.86
CA ILE A 41 6.71 0.55 -10.58
C ILE A 41 5.51 -0.43 -10.61
N LEU A 42 4.28 0.09 -10.45
CA LEU A 42 3.06 -0.73 -10.53
C LEU A 42 2.76 -1.20 -11.96
N LYS A 43 3.31 -0.56 -13.00
CA LYS A 43 3.20 -1.08 -14.39
C LYS A 43 4.03 -2.34 -14.61
N GLU A 44 5.15 -2.47 -13.91
CA GLU A 44 6.05 -3.62 -14.01
C GLU A 44 5.51 -4.85 -13.28
N VAL A 45 4.59 -4.64 -12.33
CA VAL A 45 4.08 -5.69 -11.45
C VAL A 45 2.59 -5.88 -11.68
N LYS A 46 2.19 -7.07 -12.12
CA LYS A 46 0.78 -7.45 -12.19
C LYS A 46 0.22 -7.70 -10.78
N MET A 47 -0.16 -6.63 -10.10
CA MET A 47 -0.62 -6.66 -8.72
C MET A 47 -2.04 -7.26 -8.61
N THR A 48 -2.18 -8.38 -7.89
CA THR A 48 -3.50 -8.92 -7.49
C THR A 48 -3.81 -8.57 -6.03
N GLU A 49 -5.07 -8.73 -5.59
CA GLU A 49 -5.41 -8.51 -4.17
C GLU A 49 -4.61 -9.42 -3.22
N LYS A 50 -4.29 -10.65 -3.66
CA LYS A 50 -3.46 -11.59 -2.87
C LYS A 50 -2.03 -11.10 -2.75
N ASP A 51 -1.44 -10.63 -3.85
CA ASP A 51 -0.07 -10.10 -3.85
C ASP A 51 0.03 -8.83 -3.02
N ALA A 52 -0.95 -7.94 -3.14
CA ALA A 52 -1.04 -6.72 -2.34
C ALA A 52 -1.14 -7.04 -0.84
N LEU A 53 -1.96 -8.01 -0.44
CA LEU A 53 -2.03 -8.47 0.95
C LEU A 53 -0.73 -9.09 1.43
N LYS A 54 -0.06 -9.90 0.60
CA LYS A 54 1.22 -10.52 0.95
C LYS A 54 2.30 -9.46 1.14
N LEU A 55 2.34 -8.46 0.25
CA LEU A 55 3.26 -7.33 0.32
C LEU A 55 3.00 -6.45 1.56
N ALA A 56 1.73 -6.14 1.84
CA ALA A 56 1.37 -5.37 3.02
C ALA A 56 1.76 -6.08 4.33
N LYS A 57 1.66 -7.42 4.37
CA LYS A 57 2.14 -8.24 5.49
C LYS A 57 3.67 -8.24 5.60
N SER A 58 4.40 -8.44 4.50
CA SER A 58 5.87 -8.49 4.53
C SER A 58 6.50 -7.14 4.87
N THR A 59 5.82 -6.05 4.53
CA THR A 59 6.26 -4.68 4.82
C THR A 59 5.83 -4.17 6.20
N GLY A 60 5.01 -4.94 6.93
CA GLY A 60 4.50 -4.56 8.26
C GLY A 60 3.51 -3.39 8.23
N VAL A 61 2.90 -3.12 7.07
CA VAL A 61 1.83 -2.12 6.91
C VAL A 61 0.49 -2.69 7.37
N LEU A 62 0.31 -4.02 7.25
CA LEU A 62 -0.90 -4.73 7.66
C LEU A 62 -0.86 -5.25 9.10
#